data_AF-A0A843FR12-F1
#
_entry.id   AF-A0A843FR12-F1
#
_cell.length_a   1.000
_cell.length_b   1.000
_cell.length_c   1.000
_cell.angle_alpha   90.00
_cell.angle_beta   90.00
_cell.angle_gamma   90.00
#
_symmetry.space_group_name_H-M   'P 1'
#
loop_
_entity.id
_entity.type
_entity.pdbx_description
1 polymer ?
#
loop_
_entity_poly.entity_id
_entity_poly.type
_entity_poly.pdbx_seq_one_letter_code
_entity_poly.pdbx_strand_id
1 'polypeptide(L)'
;ASLTFTKGNLSNLLSREYINQLRDFGCKVIFFIEYVPVNEETVDLAPGDDERDLLLDELEILRKEYDDMLFLSFPGDEKTSGGCLAAGRGFFHINSHGGAEPCPASPYSDINVRDSSLLEALDSKLFRSLRDGGILLDDHEGGCVLFEHKEEVERILNE
;
A
#
# COMPACT_ATOMS: atom_id res chain seq x y z
N ALA A 1 11.31 -9.74 5.73
CA ALA A 1 11.05 -8.59 6.60
C ALA A 1 10.02 -7.68 5.95
N SER A 2 9.18 -7.02 6.75
CA SER A 2 8.33 -5.91 6.30
C SER A 2 8.79 -4.67 7.06
N LEU A 3 9.19 -3.64 6.32
CA LEU A 3 9.85 -2.44 6.85
C LEU A 3 9.04 -1.22 6.43
N THR A 4 8.52 -0.48 7.38
CA THR A 4 7.88 0.81 7.09
C THR A 4 8.95 1.89 7.00
N PHE A 5 9.07 2.55 5.84
CA PHE A 5 10.01 3.63 5.64
C PHE A 5 9.35 5.01 5.79
N THR A 6 10.08 5.90 6.44
CA THR A 6 9.73 7.31 6.67
C THR A 6 10.89 8.18 6.21
N LYS A 7 10.67 9.50 6.14
CA LYS A 7 11.74 10.47 5.88
C LYS A 7 12.94 10.32 6.83
N GLY A 8 12.70 9.93 8.07
CA GLY A 8 13.74 9.87 9.11
C GLY A 8 14.52 8.55 9.22
N ASN A 9 14.06 7.47 8.59
CA ASN A 9 14.66 6.14 8.79
C ASN A 9 15.20 5.47 7.52
N LEU A 10 14.90 6.00 6.33
CA LEU A 10 15.18 5.34 5.06
C LEU A 10 16.67 4.96 4.89
N SER A 11 17.58 5.87 5.25
CA SER A 11 19.03 5.63 5.17
C SER A 11 19.50 4.44 6.02
N ASN A 12 18.90 4.25 7.20
CA ASN A 12 19.21 3.12 8.06
C ASN A 12 18.66 1.81 7.49
N LEU A 13 17.44 1.83 6.94
CA LEU A 13 16.81 0.65 6.34
C LEU A 13 17.53 0.17 5.09
N LEU A 14 18.15 1.08 4.33
CA LEU A 14 18.95 0.79 3.14
C LEU A 14 20.42 0.47 3.43
N SER A 15 20.83 0.54 4.70
CA SER A 15 22.20 0.22 5.07
C SER A 15 22.50 -1.26 4.82
N ARG A 16 23.66 -1.53 4.22
CA ARG A 16 24.10 -2.91 3.96
C ARG A 16 24.29 -3.69 5.26
N GLU A 17 24.65 -3.01 6.34
CA GLU A 17 24.72 -3.60 7.68
C GLU A 17 23.37 -4.17 8.12
N TYR A 18 22.30 -3.37 8.02
CA TYR A 18 20.96 -3.81 8.41
C TYR A 18 20.42 -4.91 7.49
N ILE A 19 20.62 -4.77 6.17
CA ILE A 19 20.18 -5.77 5.20
C ILE A 19 20.89 -7.12 5.41
N ASN A 20 22.21 -7.11 5.65
CA ASN A 20 22.96 -8.32 5.96
C ASN A 20 22.52 -8.94 7.28
N GLN A 21 22.22 -8.15 8.30
CA GLN A 21 21.67 -8.67 9.55
C GLN A 21 20.33 -9.40 9.32
N LEU A 22 19.43 -8.82 8.52
CA LEU A 22 18.17 -9.49 8.16
C LEU A 22 18.40 -10.79 7.38
N ARG A 23 19.37 -10.77 6.45
CA ARG A 23 19.79 -11.95 5.68
C ARG A 23 20.33 -13.06 6.58
N ASP A 24 21.15 -12.72 7.57
CA ASP A 24 21.72 -13.65 8.54
C ASP A 24 20.65 -14.28 9.45
N PHE A 25 19.58 -13.54 9.74
CA PHE A 25 18.38 -14.09 10.38
C PHE A 25 17.53 -14.98 9.45
N GLY A 26 17.96 -15.17 8.20
CA GLY A 26 17.29 -16.01 7.21
C GLY A 26 16.22 -15.29 6.39
N CYS A 27 16.15 -13.96 6.42
CA CYS A 27 15.23 -13.23 5.54
C CYS A 27 15.62 -13.43 4.08
N LYS A 28 14.65 -13.80 3.25
CA LYS A 28 14.81 -13.94 1.79
C LYS A 28 14.03 -12.90 0.99
N VAL A 29 13.10 -12.21 1.63
CA VAL A 29 12.30 -11.15 1.02
C VAL A 29 12.25 -9.96 1.96
N ILE A 30 12.45 -8.75 1.45
CA ILE A 30 12.26 -7.50 2.16
C ILE A 30 11.21 -6.66 1.42
N PHE A 31 10.17 -6.29 2.14
CA PHE A 31 9.15 -5.36 1.69
C PHE A 31 9.43 -3.99 2.32
N PHE A 32 9.57 -2.95 1.51
CA PHE A 32 9.60 -1.56 1.91
C PHE A 32 8.20 -0.98 1.71
N ILE A 33 7.54 -0.67 2.82
CA ILE A 33 6.17 -0.14 2.83
C ILE A 33 6.25 1.35 3.15
N GLU A 34 5.73 2.19 2.27
CA GLU A 34 5.70 3.63 2.51
C GLU A 34 4.84 3.94 3.74
N TYR A 35 5.31 4.84 4.59
CA TYR A 35 4.49 5.36 5.67
C TYR A 35 3.37 6.26 5.12
N VAL A 36 2.12 5.84 5.35
CA VAL A 36 0.93 6.64 5.03
C VAL A 36 0.42 7.29 6.33
N PRO A 37 0.39 8.63 6.42
CA PRO A 37 -0.10 9.32 7.61
C PRO A 37 -1.61 9.11 7.74
N VAL A 38 -2.06 8.74 8.94
CA VAL A 38 -3.50 8.55 9.24
C VAL A 38 -4.09 9.71 10.06
N ASN A 39 -3.24 10.63 10.52
CA ASN A 39 -3.63 11.84 11.23
C ASN A 39 -2.70 13.01 10.87
N GLU A 40 -3.14 14.24 11.12
CA GLU A 40 -2.41 15.46 10.75
C GLU A 40 -1.08 15.62 11.49
N GLU A 41 -0.95 15.06 12.70
CA GLU A 41 0.24 15.18 13.55
C GLU A 41 1.46 14.40 13.03
N THR A 42 1.25 13.47 12.09
CA THR A 42 2.29 12.54 11.62
C THR A 42 2.66 12.74 10.15
N VAL A 43 2.07 13.75 9.49
CA VAL A 43 2.32 14.05 8.07
C VAL A 43 3.80 14.29 7.79
N ASP A 44 4.54 14.91 8.71
CA ASP A 44 5.97 15.19 8.55
C ASP A 44 6.85 13.92 8.48
N LEU A 45 6.33 12.76 8.86
CA LEU A 45 7.03 11.47 8.73
C LEU A 45 6.89 10.87 7.33
N ALA A 46 5.89 11.30 6.55
CA ALA A 46 5.64 10.78 5.21
C ALA A 46 6.84 11.07 4.30
N PRO A 47 7.31 10.07 3.53
CA PRO A 47 8.32 10.27 2.50
C PRO A 47 7.85 11.29 1.46
N GLY A 48 8.76 12.15 0.99
CA GLY A 48 8.57 12.96 -0.21
C GLY A 48 9.20 12.28 -1.43
N ASP A 49 9.17 12.97 -2.56
CA ASP A 49 9.68 12.44 -3.84
C ASP A 49 11.17 12.09 -3.76
N ASP A 50 11.98 12.94 -3.11
CA ASP A 50 13.41 12.69 -2.91
C ASP A 50 13.67 11.34 -2.20
N GLU A 51 12.86 10.99 -1.20
CA GLU A 51 12.97 9.71 -0.50
C GLU A 51 12.47 8.53 -1.32
N ARG A 52 11.44 8.73 -2.14
CA ARG A 52 10.90 7.70 -3.03
C ARG A 52 11.90 7.37 -4.13
N ASP A 53 12.47 8.38 -4.78
CA ASP A 53 13.49 8.23 -5.82
C ASP A 53 14.75 7.56 -5.26
N LEU A 54 15.22 8.00 -4.07
CA LEU A 54 16.34 7.36 -3.39
C LEU A 54 16.09 5.88 -3.13
N LEU A 55 14.89 5.51 -2.66
CA LEU A 55 14.54 4.12 -2.43
C LEU A 55 14.58 3.32 -3.73
N LEU A 56 13.98 3.82 -4.81
CA LEU A 56 13.94 3.13 -6.10
C LEU A 56 15.35 2.90 -6.67
N ASP A 57 16.21 3.93 -6.65
CA ASP A 57 17.59 3.85 -7.11
C ASP A 57 18.39 2.81 -6.30
N GLU A 58 18.30 2.85 -4.97
CA GLU A 58 19.01 1.89 -4.11
C GLU A 58 18.46 0.46 -4.27
N LEU A 59 17.16 0.29 -4.50
CA LEU A 59 16.59 -1.02 -4.78
C LEU A 59 17.16 -1.63 -6.05
N GLU A 60 17.43 -0.85 -7.10
CA GLU A 60 18.10 -1.36 -8.30
C GLU A 60 19.52 -1.86 -8.01
N ILE A 61 20.24 -1.19 -7.10
CA ILE A 61 21.58 -1.59 -6.68
C ILE A 61 21.50 -2.87 -5.84
N LEU A 62 20.63 -2.92 -4.84
CA LEU A 62 20.44 -4.08 -3.97
C LEU A 62 20.04 -5.33 -4.76
N ARG A 63 19.15 -5.20 -5.75
CA ARG A 63 18.74 -6.30 -6.63
C ARG A 63 19.91 -6.86 -7.46
N LYS A 64 20.96 -6.08 -7.72
CA LYS A 64 22.19 -6.54 -8.40
C LYS A 64 23.22 -7.12 -7.42
N GLU A 65 23.28 -6.58 -6.19
CA GLU A 65 24.23 -7.01 -5.15
C GLU A 65 23.84 -8.33 -4.48
N TYR A 66 22.53 -8.60 -4.32
CA TYR A 66 22.02 -9.76 -3.59
C TYR A 66 21.20 -10.65 -4.52
N ASP A 67 21.81 -11.74 -5.01
CA ASP A 67 21.17 -12.72 -5.88
C ASP A 67 20.28 -13.73 -5.12
N ASP A 68 20.38 -13.77 -3.80
CA ASP A 68 19.64 -14.68 -2.91
C ASP A 68 18.51 -14.00 -2.11
N MET A 69 18.18 -12.75 -2.43
CA MET A 69 17.13 -11.97 -1.76
C MET A 69 16.23 -11.23 -2.77
N LEU A 70 14.97 -11.02 -2.39
CA LEU A 70 14.00 -10.21 -3.13
C LEU A 70 13.72 -8.90 -2.38
N PHE A 71 13.65 -7.79 -3.11
CA PHE A 71 13.33 -6.48 -2.57
C PHE A 71 12.16 -5.85 -3.35
N LEU A 72 11.14 -5.43 -2.61
CA LEU A 72 9.87 -4.91 -3.13
C LEU A 72 9.52 -3.60 -2.41
N SER A 73 8.98 -2.62 -3.13
CA SER A 73 8.50 -1.34 -2.61
C SER A 73 7.03 -1.13 -2.91
N PHE A 74 6.25 -0.71 -1.92
CA PHE A 74 4.83 -0.36 -2.08
C PHE A 74 4.60 1.07 -1.57
N PRO A 75 4.00 1.98 -2.38
CA PRO A 75 3.41 1.77 -3.72
C PRO A 75 4.42 1.84 -4.89
N GLY A 76 5.72 2.00 -4.65
CA GLY A 76 6.71 2.22 -5.71
C GLY A 76 6.66 1.23 -6.88
N ASP A 77 6.56 -0.07 -6.60
CA ASP A 77 6.44 -1.11 -7.63
C ASP A 77 4.98 -1.22 -8.19
N GLU A 78 3.97 -0.64 -7.54
CA GLU A 78 2.56 -0.66 -7.99
C GLU A 78 2.34 0.16 -9.27
N LYS A 79 3.17 1.16 -9.57
CA LYS A 79 3.09 1.94 -10.82
C LYS A 79 3.16 1.04 -12.07
N THR A 80 3.87 -0.09 -11.97
CA THR A 80 3.95 -1.08 -13.06
C THR A 80 2.68 -1.94 -13.21
N SER A 81 1.77 -1.90 -12.24
CA SER A 81 0.55 -2.72 -12.16
C SER A 81 -0.71 -2.05 -12.72
N GLY A 82 -0.60 -0.81 -13.25
CA GLY A 82 -1.73 -0.08 -13.83
C GLY A 82 -2.67 0.53 -12.79
N GLY A 83 -2.09 1.11 -11.73
CA GLY A 83 -2.80 1.80 -10.65
C GLY A 83 -3.14 0.91 -9.46
N CYS A 84 -3.99 1.42 -8.56
CA CYS A 84 -4.32 0.76 -7.29
C CYS A 84 -5.08 -0.55 -7.48
N LEU A 85 -4.61 -1.64 -6.88
CA LEU A 85 -5.21 -2.99 -6.99
C LEU A 85 -6.36 -3.26 -5.99
N ALA A 86 -6.77 -2.25 -5.22
CA ALA A 86 -7.83 -2.31 -4.23
C ALA A 86 -9.22 -2.60 -4.84
N ALA A 87 -10.24 -2.70 -3.97
CA ALA A 87 -11.65 -2.87 -4.35
C ALA A 87 -11.90 -4.09 -5.28
N GLY A 88 -11.13 -5.16 -5.07
CA GLY A 88 -11.28 -6.41 -5.80
C GLY A 88 -10.68 -6.44 -7.21
N ARG A 89 -9.90 -5.43 -7.62
CA ARG A 89 -9.12 -5.49 -8.88
C ARG A 89 -8.02 -6.54 -8.81
N GLY A 90 -7.33 -6.62 -7.68
CA GLY A 90 -6.36 -7.65 -7.34
C GLY A 90 -6.51 -8.15 -5.90
N PHE A 91 -6.92 -7.27 -4.98
CA PHE A 91 -7.20 -7.64 -3.60
C PHE A 91 -8.32 -6.77 -3.00
N PHE A 92 -8.79 -7.21 -1.82
CA PHE A 92 -9.56 -6.39 -0.89
C PHE A 92 -9.27 -6.86 0.54
N HIS A 93 -9.67 -6.08 1.53
CA HIS A 93 -9.43 -6.38 2.94
C HIS A 93 -10.74 -6.82 3.62
N ILE A 94 -10.66 -7.81 4.52
CA ILE A 94 -11.77 -8.18 5.40
C ILE A 94 -11.34 -7.83 6.82
N ASN A 95 -12.03 -6.86 7.43
CA ASN A 95 -11.69 -6.41 8.77
C ASN A 95 -12.08 -7.44 9.86
N SER A 96 -11.70 -7.18 11.11
CA SER A 96 -11.96 -8.10 12.24
C SER A 96 -13.44 -8.35 12.52
N HIS A 97 -14.34 -7.52 12.02
CA HIS A 97 -15.79 -7.65 12.16
C HIS A 97 -16.45 -8.31 10.93
N GLY A 98 -15.68 -8.66 9.90
CA GLY A 98 -16.15 -9.26 8.65
C GLY A 98 -16.56 -8.25 7.57
N GLY A 99 -16.37 -6.94 7.79
CA GLY A 99 -16.62 -5.92 6.77
C GLY A 99 -15.62 -6.05 5.61
N ALA A 100 -16.12 -6.02 4.37
CA ALA A 100 -15.28 -5.99 3.18
C ALA A 100 -14.92 -4.53 2.84
N GLU A 101 -13.63 -4.23 2.91
CA GLU A 101 -13.04 -2.91 2.69
C GLU A 101 -12.17 -2.92 1.43
N PRO A 102 -12.12 -1.82 0.65
CA PRO A 102 -11.30 -1.76 -0.57
C PRO A 102 -9.83 -2.11 -0.32
N CYS A 103 -9.28 -1.62 0.80
CA CYS A 103 -7.89 -1.69 1.20
C CYS A 103 -7.78 -1.38 2.70
N PRO A 104 -6.79 -1.88 3.46
CA PRO A 104 -6.61 -1.54 4.87
C PRO A 104 -6.46 -0.02 5.15
N ALA A 105 -6.00 0.75 4.16
CA ALA A 105 -5.87 2.21 4.26
C ALA A 105 -7.17 2.98 3.95
N SER A 106 -8.22 2.27 3.49
CA SER A 106 -9.55 2.82 3.22
C SER A 106 -10.57 1.95 3.96
N PRO A 107 -10.70 2.11 5.30
CA PRO A 107 -11.45 1.21 6.16
C PRO A 107 -12.97 1.47 6.12
N TYR A 108 -13.51 1.46 4.90
CA TYR A 108 -14.92 1.69 4.62
C TYR A 108 -15.55 0.42 4.04
N SER A 109 -16.72 0.06 4.54
CA SER A 109 -17.39 -1.20 4.18
C SER A 109 -18.89 -0.99 4.07
N ASP A 110 -19.48 -1.41 2.95
CA ASP A 110 -20.93 -1.42 2.70
C ASP A 110 -21.54 -2.82 2.81
N ILE A 111 -20.71 -3.87 2.94
CA ILE A 111 -21.13 -5.26 3.00
C ILE A 111 -20.29 -6.08 4.00
N ASN A 112 -20.90 -7.09 4.63
CA ASN A 112 -20.22 -7.95 5.60
C ASN A 112 -20.24 -9.42 5.14
N VAL A 113 -19.08 -10.06 5.05
CA VAL A 113 -18.93 -11.46 4.57
C VAL A 113 -19.43 -12.50 5.57
N ARG A 114 -19.83 -12.09 6.78
CA ARG A 114 -20.52 -12.97 7.75
C ARG A 114 -21.95 -13.25 7.32
N ASP A 115 -22.57 -12.29 6.63
CA ASP A 115 -23.97 -12.31 6.20
C ASP A 115 -24.10 -12.39 4.67
N SER A 116 -22.97 -12.48 3.95
CA SER A 116 -22.88 -12.51 2.48
C SER A 116 -21.69 -13.37 2.03
N SER A 117 -21.52 -13.54 0.72
CA SER A 117 -20.41 -14.27 0.11
C SER A 117 -19.29 -13.34 -0.37
N LEU A 118 -18.10 -13.90 -0.61
CA LEU A 118 -16.99 -13.16 -1.22
C LEU A 118 -17.35 -12.62 -2.61
N LEU A 119 -18.18 -13.34 -3.37
CA LEU A 119 -18.65 -12.88 -4.69
C LEU A 119 -19.56 -11.66 -4.57
N GLU A 120 -20.47 -11.66 -3.60
CA GLU A 120 -21.31 -10.49 -3.31
C GLU A 120 -20.48 -9.31 -2.82
N ALA A 121 -19.44 -9.55 -2.01
CA ALA A 121 -18.52 -8.51 -1.59
C ALA A 121 -17.76 -7.89 -2.78
N LEU A 122 -17.31 -8.70 -3.74
CA LEU A 122 -16.67 -8.19 -4.96
C LEU A 122 -17.61 -7.37 -5.85
N ASP A 123 -18.91 -7.64 -5.78
CA ASP A 123 -19.97 -6.91 -6.50
C ASP A 123 -20.66 -5.81 -5.66
N SER A 124 -20.11 -5.48 -4.49
CA SER A 124 -20.68 -4.46 -3.61
C SER A 124 -20.79 -3.10 -4.31
N LYS A 125 -21.68 -2.24 -3.81
CA LYS A 125 -21.90 -0.92 -4.39
C LYS A 125 -20.60 -0.13 -4.33
N LEU A 126 -19.97 -0.09 -3.16
CA LEU A 126 -18.70 0.60 -2.94
C LEU A 126 -17.64 0.12 -3.93
N PHE A 127 -17.44 -1.19 -4.06
CA PHE A 127 -16.37 -1.72 -4.89
C PHE A 127 -16.62 -1.45 -6.39
N ARG A 128 -17.87 -1.59 -6.85
CA ARG A 128 -18.22 -1.22 -8.23
C ARG A 128 -18.01 0.27 -8.49
N SER A 129 -18.51 1.14 -7.62
CA SER A 129 -18.35 2.58 -7.76
C SER A 129 -16.87 3.01 -7.79
N LEU A 130 -15.99 2.38 -6.99
CA LEU A 130 -14.56 2.67 -7.03
C LEU A 130 -13.88 2.19 -8.31
N ARG A 131 -14.26 1.01 -8.83
CA ARG A 131 -13.73 0.49 -10.10
C ARG A 131 -14.20 1.29 -11.31
N ASP A 132 -15.47 1.71 -11.31
CA ASP A 132 -16.09 2.42 -12.42
C ASP A 132 -15.83 3.93 -12.38
N GLY A 133 -15.53 4.48 -11.19
CA GLY A 133 -15.34 5.90 -10.93
C GLY A 133 -13.96 6.46 -11.31
N GLY A 134 -13.03 5.63 -11.78
CA GLY A 134 -11.71 6.08 -12.27
C GLY A 134 -10.67 6.36 -11.19
N ILE A 135 -11.06 6.61 -9.93
CA ILE A 135 -10.17 6.96 -8.79
C ILE A 135 -9.00 5.97 -8.64
N LEU A 136 -9.23 4.67 -8.87
CA LEU A 136 -8.19 3.65 -8.74
C LEU A 136 -7.09 3.73 -9.81
N LEU A 137 -7.30 4.53 -10.86
CA LEU A 137 -6.37 4.77 -11.96
C LEU A 137 -5.70 6.15 -11.85
N ASP A 138 -6.11 6.98 -10.90
CA ASP A 138 -5.51 8.29 -10.69
C ASP A 138 -4.06 8.13 -10.20
N ASP A 139 -3.20 9.02 -10.69
CA ASP A 139 -1.82 9.11 -10.22
C ASP A 139 -1.82 9.76 -8.84
N HIS A 140 -0.97 9.26 -7.95
CA HIS A 140 -0.79 9.81 -6.61
C HIS A 140 0.70 9.92 -6.33
N GLU A 141 1.14 11.04 -5.73
CA GLU A 141 2.57 11.31 -5.52
C GLU A 141 3.22 10.27 -4.60
N GLY A 142 2.43 9.58 -3.77
CA GLY A 142 2.80 8.37 -3.03
C GLY A 142 1.70 7.97 -2.06
N GLY A 143 1.96 7.01 -1.19
CA GLY A 143 0.97 6.52 -0.23
C GLY A 143 -0.24 5.82 -0.86
N CYS A 144 -1.47 6.26 -0.56
CA CYS A 144 -2.70 5.57 -0.98
C CYS A 144 -3.71 6.52 -1.62
N VAL A 145 -4.01 6.32 -2.92
CA VAL A 145 -5.00 7.10 -3.67
C VAL A 145 -6.38 7.18 -2.99
N LEU A 146 -6.84 6.07 -2.38
CA LEU A 146 -8.14 6.06 -1.69
C LEU A 146 -8.16 6.90 -0.41
N PHE A 147 -7.00 7.13 0.21
CA PHE A 147 -6.89 7.98 1.38
C PHE A 147 -6.95 9.46 1.00
N GLU A 148 -6.29 9.85 -0.11
CA GLU A 148 -6.37 11.21 -0.65
C GLU A 148 -7.81 11.56 -1.07
N HIS A 149 -8.54 10.59 -1.60
CA HIS A 149 -9.95 10.74 -2.02
C HIS A 149 -10.97 10.34 -0.94
N LYS A 150 -10.63 10.40 0.36
CA LYS A 150 -11.50 9.93 1.46
C LYS A 150 -12.92 10.51 1.42
N GLU A 151 -13.07 11.80 1.12
CA GLU A 151 -14.37 12.47 1.10
C GLU A 151 -15.27 11.93 -0.03
N GLU A 152 -14.67 11.54 -1.14
CA GLU A 152 -15.37 10.93 -2.26
C GLU A 152 -15.76 9.48 -1.96
N VAL A 153 -14.88 8.72 -1.30
CA VAL A 153 -15.20 7.36 -0.81
C VAL A 153 -16.38 7.41 0.16
N GLU A 154 -16.38 8.36 1.10
CA GLU A 154 -17.48 8.57 2.05
C GLU A 154 -18.77 8.99 1.36
N ARG A 155 -18.70 9.81 0.30
CA ARG A 155 -19.88 10.17 -0.49
C ARG A 155 -20.49 8.94 -1.18
N ILE A 156 -19.67 8.08 -1.80
CA ILE A 156 -20.14 6.85 -2.46
C ILE A 156 -20.90 5.93 -1.49
N LEU A 157 -20.46 5.84 -0.23
CA LEU A 157 -21.12 5.05 0.81
C LEU A 157 -22.49 5.58 1.22
N ASN A 158 -22.67 6.91 1.16
CA ASN A 158 -23.86 7.59 1.68
C ASN A 158 -24.96 7.82 0.63
N GLU A 159 -24.66 7.60 -0.65
CA GLU A 159 -25.63 7.55 -1.75
C GLU A 159 -26.46 6.26 -1.72
#